data_AF-A0ABD0JVY7-F1
#
_entry.id   AF-A0ABD0JVY7-F1
#
_cell.length_a   1.000
_cell.length_b   1.000
_cell.length_c   1.000
_cell.angle_alpha   90.00
_cell.angle_beta   90.00
_cell.angle_gamma   90.00
#
_symmetry.space_group_name_H-M   'P 1'
#
loop_
_entity.id
_entity.type
_entity.pdbx_description
1 polymer ?
#
loop_
_entity_poly.entity_id
_entity_poly.type
_entity_poly.pdbx_seq_one_letter_code
_entity_poly.pdbx_strand_id
1 'polypeptide(L)'
;MADLIVDIYTEHPRRVGSSVGTPCLTYTGPMAAGVTERLDCSQPVSGRYVFITKGSGSGIIQLCEVEVLVPFADTIVLVLAIVIVLAHLVVLVFVLVLFFVIVIVIAYSSSWPDEAADEFSDYTVEVFYEDPTTTTSARGSFCYYYKGPMTLGGTGRWNCIYPVYGRYVRIIKGSQSLRLCEVQILVPEDTVPPPYLRNVALNKATQASSEGSVNNPPHLGSSDLAVDGKHLPDVAQMSCFLSEDGDMAPYWVVDLEQTYVIHALDITNRGMCCGK
;
A
#
# COMPACT_ATOMS: atom_id res chain seq x y z
N MET A 1 -25.63 -9.89 4.62
CA MET A 1 -24.85 -11.11 4.33
C MET A 1 -24.57 -11.82 5.65
N ALA A 2 -24.28 -13.12 5.64
CA ALA A 2 -23.90 -13.89 6.83
C ALA A 2 -22.38 -13.77 7.08
N ASP A 3 -21.89 -14.44 8.11
CA ASP A 3 -20.45 -14.57 8.39
C ASP A 3 -19.70 -15.08 7.14
N LEU A 4 -18.49 -14.61 6.90
CA LEU A 4 -17.60 -15.10 5.83
C LEU A 4 -16.33 -15.68 6.44
N ILE A 5 -15.88 -16.80 5.86
CA ILE A 5 -14.61 -17.43 6.18
C ILE A 5 -13.74 -17.35 4.92
N VAL A 6 -12.53 -16.80 5.07
CA VAL A 6 -11.57 -16.67 3.98
C VAL A 6 -10.33 -17.50 4.28
N ASP A 7 -10.09 -18.48 3.42
CA ASP A 7 -8.94 -19.37 3.48
C ASP A 7 -8.09 -19.23 2.21
N ILE A 8 -6.79 -19.41 2.35
CA ILE A 8 -5.82 -19.30 1.26
C ILE A 8 -5.11 -20.64 1.06
N TYR A 9 -5.02 -21.09 -0.19
CA TYR A 9 -4.41 -22.36 -0.56
C TYR A 9 -3.30 -22.18 -1.60
N THR A 10 -2.26 -23.01 -1.53
CA THR A 10 -1.19 -23.09 -2.55
C THR A 10 -1.60 -23.93 -3.76
N GLU A 11 -2.48 -24.90 -3.55
CA GLU A 11 -3.05 -25.78 -4.57
C GLU A 11 -4.58 -25.71 -4.56
N HIS A 12 -5.22 -26.12 -5.67
CA HIS A 12 -6.67 -26.01 -5.81
C HIS A 12 -7.40 -26.78 -4.68
N PRO A 13 -8.32 -26.17 -3.91
CA PRO A 13 -8.93 -26.78 -2.72
C PRO A 13 -9.59 -28.15 -2.95
N ARG A 14 -10.25 -28.34 -4.11
CA ARG A 14 -10.81 -29.64 -4.54
C ARG A 14 -9.78 -30.79 -4.64
N ARG A 15 -8.47 -30.51 -4.76
CA ARG A 15 -7.41 -31.53 -4.87
C ARG A 15 -6.83 -31.95 -3.53
N VAL A 16 -6.77 -31.03 -2.57
CA VAL A 16 -6.03 -31.22 -1.30
C VAL A 16 -6.95 -31.36 -0.07
N GLY A 17 -8.24 -31.04 -0.21
CA GLY A 17 -9.21 -31.07 0.90
C GLY A 17 -9.18 -29.79 1.74
N SER A 18 -10.29 -29.52 2.45
CA SER A 18 -10.51 -28.27 3.19
C SER A 18 -9.62 -28.07 4.43
N SER A 19 -8.98 -29.12 4.94
CA SER A 19 -8.09 -29.06 6.11
C SER A 19 -6.69 -28.51 5.81
N VAL A 20 -6.38 -28.21 4.55
CA VAL A 20 -5.05 -27.75 4.10
C VAL A 20 -4.99 -26.23 3.89
N GLY A 21 -6.15 -25.55 3.90
CA GLY A 21 -6.22 -24.10 3.77
C GLY A 21 -5.57 -23.39 4.95
N THR A 22 -4.84 -22.31 4.68
CA THR A 22 -4.35 -21.40 5.72
C THR A 22 -5.39 -20.32 5.97
N PRO A 23 -5.90 -20.17 7.21
CA PRO A 23 -6.92 -19.17 7.50
C PRO A 23 -6.35 -17.76 7.37
N CYS A 24 -7.02 -16.90 6.59
CA CYS A 24 -6.69 -15.48 6.48
C CYS A 24 -7.48 -14.68 7.52
N LEU A 25 -8.82 -14.78 7.46
CA LEU A 25 -9.72 -14.06 8.35
C LEU A 25 -11.10 -14.74 8.46
N THR A 26 -11.84 -14.37 9.50
CA THR A 26 -13.27 -14.65 9.66
C THR A 26 -13.98 -13.33 9.89
N TYR A 27 -14.92 -12.98 9.01
CA TYR A 27 -15.76 -11.81 9.14
C TYR A 27 -17.08 -12.22 9.77
N THR A 28 -17.47 -11.56 10.86
CA THR A 28 -18.71 -11.85 11.59
C THR A 28 -19.70 -10.71 11.46
N GLY A 29 -20.96 -11.04 11.15
CA GLY A 29 -22.04 -10.07 11.02
C GLY A 29 -22.35 -9.66 9.57
N PRO A 30 -23.35 -8.79 9.36
CA PRO A 30 -23.78 -8.42 8.03
C PRO A 30 -22.88 -7.34 7.41
N MET A 31 -22.35 -7.60 6.23
CA MET A 31 -21.83 -6.53 5.36
C MET A 31 -22.97 -5.59 4.96
N ALA A 32 -22.71 -4.29 4.98
CA ALA A 32 -23.65 -3.29 4.50
C ALA A 32 -23.93 -3.49 3.01
N ALA A 33 -25.17 -3.26 2.59
CA ALA A 33 -25.58 -3.52 1.21
C ALA A 33 -24.92 -2.50 0.27
N GLY A 34 -24.22 -2.98 -0.76
CA GLY A 34 -23.59 -2.15 -1.78
C GLY A 34 -22.31 -1.45 -1.33
N VAL A 35 -21.76 -1.84 -0.20
CA VAL A 35 -20.51 -1.29 0.34
C VAL A 35 -19.36 -2.25 0.04
N THR A 36 -18.20 -1.66 -0.31
CA THR A 36 -16.91 -2.34 -0.33
C THR A 36 -16.33 -2.35 1.07
N GLU A 37 -16.23 -3.52 1.67
CA GLU A 37 -15.60 -3.71 2.98
C GLU A 37 -14.16 -4.17 2.80
N ARG A 38 -13.24 -3.46 3.47
CA ARG A 38 -11.84 -3.83 3.59
C ARG A 38 -11.68 -4.88 4.66
N LEU A 39 -11.15 -6.05 4.30
CA LEU A 39 -10.91 -7.16 5.21
C LEU A 39 -9.42 -7.52 5.21
N ASP A 40 -8.70 -7.10 6.26
CA ASP A 40 -7.29 -7.44 6.40
C ASP A 40 -7.13 -8.87 6.96
N CYS A 41 -6.20 -9.65 6.38
CA CYS A 41 -5.83 -10.94 6.96
C CYS A 41 -5.19 -10.71 8.33
N SER A 42 -5.41 -11.65 9.26
CA SER A 42 -4.78 -11.63 10.60
C SER A 42 -3.25 -11.55 10.54
N GLN A 43 -2.66 -12.10 9.48
CA GLN A 43 -1.27 -11.96 9.09
C GLN A 43 -1.16 -12.16 7.56
N PRO A 44 -0.09 -11.69 6.90
CA PRO A 44 0.11 -11.96 5.48
C PRO A 44 0.22 -13.47 5.20
N VAL A 45 -0.57 -13.98 4.26
CA VAL A 45 -0.63 -15.43 3.97
C VAL A 45 -0.19 -15.69 2.55
N SER A 46 0.71 -16.67 2.37
CA SER A 46 1.17 -17.08 1.04
C SER A 46 0.23 -18.11 0.41
N GLY A 47 -0.26 -17.85 -0.81
CA GLY A 47 -1.01 -18.82 -1.59
C GLY A 47 -1.42 -18.33 -2.97
N ARG A 48 -2.05 -19.22 -3.72
CA ARG A 48 -2.49 -19.03 -5.12
C ARG A 48 -4.02 -18.98 -5.25
N TYR A 49 -4.74 -19.68 -4.38
CA TYR A 49 -6.19 -19.74 -4.41
C TYR A 49 -6.76 -19.02 -3.19
N VAL A 50 -7.66 -18.07 -3.43
CA VAL A 50 -8.43 -17.42 -2.37
C VAL A 50 -9.81 -18.05 -2.35
N PHE A 51 -10.17 -18.64 -1.22
CA PHE A 51 -11.39 -19.40 -1.04
C PHE A 51 -12.29 -18.68 -0.04
N ILE A 52 -13.45 -18.20 -0.51
CA ILE A 52 -14.44 -17.49 0.32
C ILE A 52 -15.62 -18.42 0.53
N THR A 53 -15.89 -18.74 1.79
CA THR A 53 -17.00 -19.60 2.19
C THR A 53 -17.98 -18.81 3.04
N LYS A 54 -19.28 -19.02 2.81
CA LYS A 54 -20.29 -18.54 3.73
C LYS A 54 -20.24 -19.35 5.04
N GLY A 55 -20.22 -18.66 6.17
CA GLY A 55 -20.34 -19.24 7.51
C GLY A 55 -21.73 -19.85 7.78
N SER A 56 -21.95 -20.33 9.01
CA SER A 56 -23.11 -21.17 9.36
C SER A 56 -24.47 -20.54 9.02
N GLY A 57 -25.28 -21.26 8.24
CA GLY A 57 -26.66 -20.91 7.87
C GLY A 57 -27.00 -21.31 6.42
N SER A 58 -28.27 -21.64 6.13
CA SER A 58 -28.71 -21.87 4.74
C SER A 58 -28.83 -20.55 3.96
N GLY A 59 -28.72 -20.62 2.64
CA GLY A 59 -28.99 -19.51 1.71
C GLY A 59 -27.76 -19.07 0.91
N ILE A 60 -27.98 -18.09 0.04
CA ILE A 60 -27.02 -17.66 -0.99
C ILE A 60 -25.82 -16.85 -0.45
N ILE A 61 -24.73 -16.88 -1.20
CA ILE A 61 -23.65 -15.87 -1.18
C ILE A 61 -23.75 -15.03 -2.46
N GLN A 62 -23.52 -13.72 -2.35
CA GLN A 62 -23.57 -12.82 -3.51
C GLN A 62 -22.46 -11.77 -3.41
N LEU A 63 -21.47 -11.85 -4.30
CA LEU A 63 -20.28 -10.99 -4.26
C LEU A 63 -20.26 -10.15 -5.55
N CYS A 64 -20.16 -8.83 -5.43
CA CYS A 64 -20.15 -7.94 -6.59
C CYS A 64 -18.74 -7.59 -7.06
N GLU A 65 -17.78 -7.55 -6.14
CA GLU A 65 -16.37 -7.44 -6.49
C GLU A 65 -15.55 -8.02 -5.34
N VAL A 66 -14.44 -8.67 -5.66
CA VAL A 66 -13.48 -9.25 -4.73
C VAL A 66 -12.10 -8.90 -5.24
N GLU A 67 -11.48 -7.94 -4.57
CA GLU A 67 -10.10 -7.56 -4.84
C GLU A 67 -9.18 -8.31 -3.90
N VAL A 68 -8.17 -9.00 -4.43
CA VAL A 68 -7.13 -9.65 -3.62
C VAL A 68 -5.91 -8.76 -3.62
N LEU A 69 -5.51 -8.32 -2.43
CA LEU A 69 -4.62 -7.18 -2.28
C LEU A 69 -3.28 -7.60 -1.73
N VAL A 70 -2.25 -7.30 -2.51
CA VAL A 70 -0.86 -7.66 -2.24
C VAL A 70 0.01 -6.40 -2.33
N PRO A 71 1.08 -6.29 -1.54
CA PRO A 71 1.97 -5.14 -1.60
C PRO A 71 2.51 -4.98 -3.01
N PHE A 72 2.46 -3.75 -3.51
CA PHE A 72 3.17 -3.38 -4.71
C PHE A 72 4.66 -3.32 -4.39
N ALA A 73 5.33 -4.47 -4.49
CA ALA A 73 6.78 -4.51 -4.58
C ALA A 73 7.14 -4.04 -5.99
N ASP A 74 7.38 -2.74 -6.14
CA ASP A 74 8.04 -2.24 -7.35
C ASP A 74 9.40 -2.93 -7.44
N THR A 75 9.50 -3.95 -8.30
CA THR A 75 10.79 -4.53 -8.70
C THR A 75 11.69 -3.45 -9.26
N ILE A 76 11.11 -2.36 -9.79
CA ILE A 76 11.79 -1.12 -10.14
C ILE A 76 12.42 -0.45 -8.92
N VAL A 77 11.75 -0.35 -7.77
CA VAL A 77 12.31 0.25 -6.54
C VAL A 77 13.42 -0.63 -5.97
N LEU A 78 13.27 -1.95 -5.98
CA LEU A 78 14.34 -2.85 -5.51
C LEU A 78 15.56 -2.81 -6.44
N VAL A 79 15.34 -2.85 -7.76
CA VAL A 79 16.43 -2.74 -8.76
C VAL A 79 17.06 -1.35 -8.71
N LEU A 80 16.27 -0.28 -8.58
CA LEU A 80 16.76 1.09 -8.44
C LEU A 80 17.55 1.25 -7.14
N ALA A 81 17.08 0.67 -6.02
CA ALA A 81 17.81 0.66 -4.75
C ALA A 81 19.15 -0.09 -4.88
N ILE A 82 19.18 -1.24 -5.55
CA ILE A 82 20.43 -1.98 -5.82
C ILE A 82 21.37 -1.15 -6.71
N VAL A 83 20.86 -0.56 -7.79
CA VAL A 83 21.66 0.30 -8.70
C VAL A 83 22.19 1.53 -7.96
N ILE A 84 21.37 2.17 -7.12
CA ILE A 84 21.77 3.30 -6.27
C ILE A 84 22.86 2.87 -5.29
N VAL A 85 22.68 1.74 -4.59
CA VAL A 85 23.67 1.21 -3.64
C VAL A 85 24.98 0.89 -4.33
N LEU A 86 24.95 0.26 -5.51
CA LEU A 86 26.15 0.00 -6.31
C LEU A 86 26.82 1.29 -6.77
N ALA A 87 26.05 2.30 -7.20
CA ALA A 87 26.58 3.61 -7.55
C ALA A 87 27.24 4.31 -6.35
N HIS A 88 26.61 4.25 -5.17
CA HIS A 88 27.17 4.80 -3.93
C HIS A 88 28.45 4.06 -3.51
N LEU A 89 28.51 2.74 -3.67
CA LEU A 89 29.72 1.94 -3.46
C LEU A 89 30.86 2.36 -4.40
N VAL A 90 30.56 2.57 -5.68
CA VAL A 90 31.54 3.04 -6.68
C VAL A 90 32.05 4.44 -6.33
N VAL A 91 31.16 5.37 -5.97
CA VAL A 91 31.52 6.72 -5.54
C VAL A 91 32.34 6.67 -4.24
N LEU A 92 31.97 5.84 -3.26
CA LEU A 92 32.70 5.66 -2.02
C LEU A 92 34.12 5.14 -2.28
N VAL A 93 34.28 4.14 -3.15
CA VAL A 93 35.62 3.64 -3.54
C VAL A 93 36.45 4.76 -4.17
N PHE A 94 35.86 5.56 -5.06
CA PHE A 94 36.56 6.67 -5.70
C PHE A 94 36.95 7.77 -4.69
N VAL A 95 36.06 8.11 -3.76
CA VAL A 95 36.32 9.06 -2.67
C VAL A 95 37.40 8.54 -1.73
N LEU A 96 37.39 7.25 -1.38
CA LEU A 96 38.43 6.64 -0.53
C LEU A 96 39.79 6.62 -1.23
N VAL A 97 39.84 6.34 -2.54
CA VAL A 97 41.07 6.43 -3.34
C VAL A 97 41.56 7.86 -3.40
N LEU A 98 40.67 8.83 -3.70
CA LEU A 98 41.01 10.24 -3.71
C LEU A 98 41.47 10.72 -2.33
N PHE A 99 40.80 10.33 -1.26
CA PHE A 99 41.19 10.65 0.11
C PHE A 99 42.56 10.06 0.43
N PHE A 100 42.85 8.82 0.04
CA PHE A 100 44.17 8.21 0.24
C PHE A 100 45.25 8.96 -0.56
N VAL A 101 44.96 9.33 -1.80
CA VAL A 101 45.85 10.16 -2.64
C VAL A 101 46.03 11.55 -2.03
N ILE A 102 44.97 12.19 -1.55
CA ILE A 102 44.99 13.50 -0.90
C ILE A 102 45.72 13.43 0.43
N VAL A 103 45.52 12.41 1.25
CA VAL A 103 46.27 12.19 2.50
C VAL A 103 47.74 11.95 2.22
N ILE A 104 48.08 11.19 1.17
CA ILE A 104 49.46 11.07 0.70
C ILE A 104 49.99 12.46 0.30
N VAL A 105 49.26 13.22 -0.53
CA VAL A 105 49.66 14.56 -0.99
C VAL A 105 49.78 15.57 0.17
N ILE A 106 48.86 15.58 1.14
CA ILE A 106 48.86 16.43 2.34
C ILE A 106 49.95 16.01 3.32
N ALA A 107 50.22 14.70 3.46
CA ALA A 107 51.39 14.22 4.21
C ALA A 107 52.71 14.71 3.58
N TYR A 108 52.70 15.03 2.28
CA TYR A 108 53.81 15.67 1.57
C TYR A 108 53.74 17.21 1.54
N SER A 109 52.57 17.83 1.72
CA SER A 109 52.37 19.27 1.68
C SER A 109 51.70 19.76 2.95
N SER A 110 52.42 19.68 4.08
CA SER A 110 51.96 20.26 5.33
C SER A 110 51.98 21.78 5.23
N SER A 111 50.82 22.38 5.05
CA SER A 111 50.40 23.71 5.52
C SER A 111 49.21 24.14 4.68
N TRP A 112 48.10 24.53 5.30
CA TRP A 112 47.32 25.76 5.07
C TRP A 112 45.99 25.66 5.87
N PRO A 113 45.47 26.79 6.36
CA PRO A 113 44.59 26.86 7.52
C PRO A 113 43.10 26.68 7.17
N ASP A 114 42.31 26.25 8.16
CA ASP A 114 40.86 26.08 8.09
C ASP A 114 40.15 27.42 7.80
N GLU A 115 39.59 27.56 6.60
CA GLU A 115 38.61 28.59 6.29
C GLU A 115 37.25 28.20 6.88
N ALA A 116 36.64 29.14 7.60
CA ALA A 116 35.36 28.99 8.27
C ALA A 116 34.28 28.47 7.31
N ALA A 117 33.87 27.21 7.50
CA ALA A 117 32.82 26.58 6.73
C ALA A 117 31.47 27.25 7.02
N ASP A 118 30.69 27.50 5.97
CA ASP A 118 29.31 28.01 6.03
C ASP A 118 28.48 27.18 7.02
N GLU A 119 28.28 27.74 8.21
CA GLU A 119 27.60 27.07 9.30
C GLU A 119 26.10 27.00 8.97
N PHE A 120 25.50 25.82 8.99
CA PHE A 120 24.05 25.69 8.80
C PHE A 120 23.36 26.19 10.08
N SER A 121 22.87 27.43 10.00
CA SER A 121 22.22 28.14 11.10
C SER A 121 20.96 28.83 10.61
N ASP A 122 20.11 29.20 11.56
CA ASP A 122 19.03 30.19 11.37
C ASP A 122 18.13 29.87 10.17
N TYR A 123 17.41 28.75 10.27
CA TYR A 123 16.50 28.30 9.23
C TYR A 123 15.09 28.03 9.75
N THR A 124 14.13 28.21 8.85
CA THR A 124 12.71 28.00 9.09
C THR A 124 12.22 26.79 8.32
N VAL A 125 11.39 25.97 8.96
CA VAL A 125 10.69 24.84 8.35
C VAL A 125 9.21 25.19 8.23
N GLU A 126 8.69 25.09 7.02
CA GLU A 126 7.29 25.34 6.68
C GLU A 126 6.72 24.11 5.96
N VAL A 127 5.43 23.84 6.16
CA VAL A 127 4.73 22.70 5.58
C VAL A 127 3.49 23.19 4.82
N PHE A 128 3.27 22.69 3.62
CA PHE A 128 2.22 23.13 2.71
C PHE A 128 1.37 21.94 2.23
N TYR A 129 0.08 22.17 2.03
CA TYR A 129 -0.79 21.21 1.33
C TYR A 129 -0.61 21.25 -0.19
N GLU A 130 -0.52 22.45 -0.74
CA GLU A 130 -0.32 22.70 -2.17
C GLU A 130 1.16 22.95 -2.48
N ASP A 131 1.57 22.73 -3.72
CA ASP A 131 2.97 22.95 -4.12
C ASP A 131 3.31 24.46 -4.03
N PRO A 132 4.22 24.85 -3.13
CA PRO A 132 4.55 26.26 -2.92
C PRO A 132 5.43 26.86 -4.02
N THR A 133 5.91 26.04 -4.97
CA THR A 133 6.74 26.49 -6.10
C THR A 133 5.90 26.93 -7.29
N THR A 134 4.70 26.35 -7.46
CA THR A 134 3.81 26.63 -8.59
C THR A 134 2.61 27.49 -8.20
N THR A 135 2.20 27.46 -6.93
CA THR A 135 1.00 28.15 -6.47
C THR A 135 1.36 29.42 -5.71
N THR A 136 1.08 30.58 -6.31
CA THR A 136 1.40 31.90 -5.76
C THR A 136 0.61 32.24 -4.48
N SER A 137 -0.48 31.54 -4.21
CA SER A 137 -1.30 31.68 -3.00
C SER A 137 -1.10 30.56 -1.97
N ALA A 138 -0.11 29.68 -2.15
CA ALA A 138 0.10 28.54 -1.25
C ALA A 138 0.35 29.05 0.19
N ARG A 139 -0.57 28.75 1.10
CA ARG A 139 -0.42 29.08 2.52
C ARG A 139 0.34 27.98 3.23
N GLY A 140 1.56 28.29 3.65
CA GLY A 140 2.38 27.42 4.48
C GLY A 140 1.98 27.52 5.94
N SER A 141 1.98 26.37 6.60
CA SER A 141 1.94 26.29 8.06
C SER A 141 3.38 26.29 8.59
N PHE A 142 3.67 27.20 9.50
CA PHE A 142 4.95 27.20 10.20
C PHE A 142 5.08 25.92 11.04
N CYS A 143 6.21 25.23 10.95
CA CYS A 143 6.50 24.04 11.76
C CYS A 143 7.51 24.36 12.86
N TYR A 144 8.69 24.89 12.49
CA TYR A 144 9.80 25.10 13.42
C TYR A 144 10.77 26.18 12.91
N TYR A 145 11.44 26.86 13.84
CA TYR A 145 12.57 27.75 13.57
C TYR A 145 13.74 27.35 14.45
N TYR A 146 14.88 27.03 13.82
CA TYR A 146 16.12 26.75 14.51
C TYR A 146 16.99 28.01 14.53
N LYS A 147 17.55 28.33 15.70
CA LYS A 147 18.41 29.48 15.90
C LYS A 147 19.81 29.04 16.32
N GLY A 148 20.80 29.67 15.71
CA GLY A 148 22.20 29.41 15.98
C GLY A 148 22.76 28.26 15.13
N PRO A 149 24.04 27.95 15.32
CA PRO A 149 24.72 27.04 14.43
C PRO A 149 24.52 25.58 14.78
N MET A 150 24.39 24.75 13.75
CA MET A 150 24.54 23.31 13.88
C MET A 150 26.02 22.93 13.92
N THR A 151 26.32 21.89 14.69
CA THR A 151 27.66 21.30 14.73
C THR A 151 28.03 20.74 13.36
N LEU A 152 29.30 20.90 12.96
CA LEU A 152 29.82 20.32 11.72
C LEU A 152 29.62 18.80 11.71
N GLY A 153 28.96 18.30 10.66
CA GLY A 153 28.59 16.88 10.52
C GLY A 153 27.50 16.40 11.49
N GLY A 154 26.90 17.28 12.30
CA GLY A 154 25.85 16.94 13.24
C GLY A 154 24.49 16.73 12.58
N THR A 155 23.69 15.82 13.15
CA THR A 155 22.26 15.67 12.83
C THR A 155 21.45 16.23 13.99
N GLY A 156 20.57 17.19 13.70
CA GLY A 156 19.61 17.66 14.68
C GLY A 156 18.22 17.11 14.41
N ARG A 157 17.46 16.92 15.48
CA ARG A 157 16.08 16.41 15.45
C ARG A 157 15.19 17.35 16.24
N TRP A 158 14.13 17.84 15.59
CA TRP A 158 13.18 18.76 16.20
C TRP A 158 11.77 18.37 15.80
N ASN A 159 10.83 18.56 16.72
CA ASN A 159 9.42 18.39 16.45
C ASN A 159 8.81 19.76 16.07
N CYS A 160 7.79 19.77 15.22
CA CYS A 160 7.00 20.98 15.01
C CYS A 160 6.37 21.45 16.33
N ILE A 161 6.17 22.76 16.48
CA ILE A 161 5.60 23.36 17.69
C ILE A 161 4.17 22.84 17.97
N TYR A 162 3.42 22.53 16.92
CA TYR A 162 2.11 21.89 16.94
C TYR A 162 2.04 20.85 15.81
N PRO A 163 1.10 19.89 15.84
CA PRO A 163 0.89 18.97 14.72
C PRO A 163 0.59 19.75 13.43
N VAL A 164 1.41 19.52 12.40
CA VAL A 164 1.26 20.15 11.09
C VAL A 164 1.01 19.07 10.05
N TYR A 165 -0.02 19.28 9.23
CA TYR A 165 -0.39 18.39 8.15
C TYR A 165 -0.08 19.06 6.81
N GLY A 166 0.46 18.30 5.87
CA GLY A 166 0.69 18.76 4.50
C GLY A 166 1.47 17.76 3.67
N ARG A 167 1.73 18.14 2.42
CA ARG A 167 2.36 17.33 1.38
C ARG A 167 3.78 17.79 1.02
N TYR A 168 4.09 19.08 1.19
CA TYR A 168 5.36 19.68 0.81
C TYR A 168 6.03 20.32 2.01
N VAL A 169 7.33 20.07 2.21
CA VAL A 169 8.12 20.70 3.27
C VAL A 169 9.13 21.64 2.62
N ARG A 170 9.23 22.86 3.14
CA ARG A 170 10.17 23.87 2.69
C ARG A 170 11.09 24.28 3.83
N ILE A 171 12.39 24.22 3.59
CA ILE A 171 13.42 24.70 4.51
C ILE A 171 13.99 25.99 3.93
N ILE A 172 13.87 27.09 4.65
CA ILE A 172 14.33 28.41 4.22
C ILE A 172 15.45 28.87 5.13
N LYS A 173 16.61 29.21 4.54
CA LYS A 173 17.70 29.92 5.21
C LYS A 173 17.77 31.35 4.63
N GLY A 174 17.85 32.35 5.50
CA GLY A 174 17.58 33.74 5.12
C GLY A 174 18.59 34.41 4.18
N SER A 175 19.89 34.17 4.32
CA SER A 175 20.91 35.02 3.66
C SER A 175 22.20 34.30 3.25
N GLN A 176 22.18 32.98 3.12
CA GLN A 176 23.36 32.19 2.75
C GLN A 176 22.99 31.01 1.85
N SER A 177 24.01 30.36 1.28
CA SER A 177 23.84 29.08 0.58
C SER A 177 23.19 28.05 1.51
N LEU A 178 22.09 27.43 1.05
CA LEU A 178 21.46 26.30 1.73
C LEU A 178 22.13 25.02 1.27
N ARG A 179 22.86 24.36 2.16
CA ARG A 179 23.48 23.04 1.94
C ARG A 179 22.91 22.06 2.95
N LEU A 180 22.29 21.00 2.46
CA LEU A 180 21.70 19.94 3.25
C LEU A 180 22.30 18.62 2.78
N CYS A 181 22.76 17.78 3.72
CA CYS A 181 23.32 16.47 3.38
C CYS A 181 22.25 15.38 3.36
N GLU A 182 21.32 15.42 4.32
CA GLU A 182 20.22 14.46 4.46
C GLU A 182 19.05 15.17 5.16
N VAL A 183 17.82 14.88 4.74
CA VAL A 183 16.59 15.40 5.38
C VAL A 183 15.63 14.24 5.60
N GLN A 184 15.32 13.96 6.87
CA GLN A 184 14.35 12.94 7.25
C GLN A 184 13.10 13.60 7.81
N ILE A 185 11.94 13.33 7.19
CA ILE A 185 10.63 13.75 7.69
C ILE A 185 10.00 12.58 8.40
N LEU A 186 9.88 12.69 9.73
CA LEU A 186 9.35 11.62 10.58
C LEU A 186 7.87 11.92 10.89
N VAL A 187 7.00 10.97 10.59
CA VAL A 187 5.57 11.03 10.89
C VAL A 187 5.18 9.89 11.83
N PRO A 188 4.11 10.02 12.63
CA PRO A 188 3.57 8.91 13.42
C PRO A 188 3.19 7.74 12.50
N GLU A 189 3.45 6.51 12.94
CA GLU A 189 3.25 5.29 12.16
C GLU A 189 1.80 5.14 11.67
N ASP A 190 0.83 5.55 12.48
CA ASP A 190 -0.61 5.52 12.16
C ASP A 190 -1.04 6.48 11.03
N THR A 191 -0.13 7.35 10.56
CA THR A 191 -0.39 8.31 9.46
C THR A 191 0.25 7.89 8.14
N VAL A 192 1.01 6.78 8.12
CA VAL A 192 1.53 6.19 6.89
C VAL A 192 0.36 5.54 6.17
N PRO A 193 -0.06 6.00 4.97
CA PRO A 193 -1.09 5.31 4.23
C PRO A 193 -0.65 3.85 4.03
N PRO A 194 -1.58 2.87 4.15
CA PRO A 194 -1.25 1.46 3.98
C PRO A 194 -0.38 1.25 2.74
N PRO A 195 0.54 0.25 2.74
CA PRO A 195 1.35 -0.06 1.56
C PRO A 195 0.44 -0.08 0.33
N TYR A 196 0.86 0.57 -0.76
CA TYR A 196 0.08 0.63 -1.99
C TYR A 196 -0.21 -0.80 -2.42
N LEU A 197 -1.45 -1.26 -2.22
CA LEU A 197 -1.84 -2.62 -2.55
C LEU A 197 -2.41 -2.63 -3.97
N ARG A 198 -2.04 -3.64 -4.75
CA ARG A 198 -2.63 -3.88 -6.07
C ARG A 198 -3.64 -5.03 -6.00
N ASN A 199 -4.74 -4.90 -6.74
CA ASN A 199 -5.68 -5.99 -6.99
C ASN A 199 -5.04 -6.99 -7.97
N VAL A 200 -4.74 -8.19 -7.49
CA VAL A 200 -4.21 -9.30 -8.33
C VAL A 200 -5.29 -10.28 -8.78
N ALA A 201 -6.54 -10.10 -8.35
CA ALA A 201 -7.68 -10.94 -8.74
C ALA A 201 -8.33 -10.49 -10.05
N LEU A 202 -8.10 -9.24 -10.49
CA LEU A 202 -8.72 -8.67 -11.69
C LEU A 202 -8.61 -9.59 -12.92
N ASN A 203 -9.76 -9.97 -13.48
CA ASN A 203 -9.95 -10.85 -14.63
C ASN A 203 -9.29 -12.24 -14.51
N LYS A 204 -9.10 -12.74 -13.28
CA LYS A 204 -8.56 -14.08 -13.05
C LYS A 204 -9.64 -15.15 -13.13
N ALA A 205 -9.20 -16.39 -13.34
CA ALA A 205 -10.12 -17.53 -13.45
C ALA A 205 -10.79 -17.82 -12.10
N THR A 206 -12.10 -17.95 -12.12
CA THR A 206 -12.94 -18.15 -10.93
C THR A 206 -13.73 -19.46 -11.04
N GLN A 207 -14.14 -19.98 -9.89
CA GLN A 207 -15.11 -21.08 -9.78
C GLN A 207 -15.99 -20.83 -8.55
N ALA A 208 -17.19 -21.40 -8.55
CA ALA A 208 -18.08 -21.40 -7.40
C ALA A 208 -18.59 -22.80 -7.07
N SER A 209 -19.32 -22.92 -5.96
CA SER A 209 -20.11 -24.11 -5.61
C SER A 209 -21.25 -24.34 -6.60
N SER A 210 -21.94 -23.25 -6.93
CA SER A 210 -23.05 -23.18 -7.88
C SER A 210 -23.10 -21.76 -8.48
N GLU A 211 -23.74 -21.61 -9.64
CA GLU A 211 -23.94 -20.31 -10.29
C GLU A 211 -25.44 -20.11 -10.53
N GLY A 212 -26.02 -19.15 -9.82
CA GLY A 212 -27.43 -18.85 -9.85
C GLY A 212 -27.83 -18.19 -11.16
N SER A 213 -28.34 -18.98 -12.11
CA SER A 213 -28.88 -18.46 -13.37
C SER A 213 -30.24 -17.79 -13.16
N VAL A 214 -30.31 -16.48 -13.37
CA VAL A 214 -31.59 -15.80 -13.59
C VAL A 214 -31.92 -15.90 -15.08
N ASN A 215 -33.04 -16.53 -15.42
CA ASN A 215 -33.38 -16.93 -16.80
C ASN A 215 -33.57 -15.78 -17.82
N ASN A 216 -33.34 -14.52 -17.45
CA ASN A 216 -33.38 -13.38 -18.36
C ASN A 216 -32.77 -12.12 -17.72
N PRO A 217 -31.66 -11.55 -18.24
CA PRO A 217 -30.76 -12.07 -19.29
C PRO A 217 -29.83 -13.22 -18.82
N PRO A 218 -29.27 -14.02 -19.75
CA PRO A 218 -28.36 -15.11 -19.44
C PRO A 218 -27.01 -14.61 -18.88
N HIS A 219 -26.39 -15.41 -17.99
CA HIS A 219 -25.11 -15.14 -17.27
C HIS A 219 -25.19 -14.20 -16.06
N LEU A 220 -26.39 -13.85 -15.59
CA LEU A 220 -26.54 -13.27 -14.26
C LEU A 220 -25.98 -14.26 -13.23
N GLY A 221 -25.04 -13.81 -12.39
CA GLY A 221 -24.51 -14.61 -11.29
C GLY A 221 -23.27 -15.46 -11.59
N SER A 222 -22.63 -15.33 -12.76
CA SER A 222 -21.38 -16.03 -13.08
C SER A 222 -20.26 -15.65 -12.12
N SER A 223 -19.37 -16.59 -11.79
CA SER A 223 -18.33 -16.39 -10.76
C SER A 223 -17.27 -15.36 -11.14
N ASP A 224 -17.00 -15.14 -12.42
CA ASP A 224 -16.04 -14.14 -12.94
C ASP A 224 -16.51 -12.69 -12.77
N LEU A 225 -17.82 -12.47 -12.60
CA LEU A 225 -18.37 -11.12 -12.37
C LEU A 225 -17.90 -10.50 -11.05
N ALA A 226 -17.40 -11.30 -10.11
CA ALA A 226 -16.84 -10.79 -8.86
C ALA A 226 -15.38 -10.34 -8.98
N VAL A 227 -14.76 -10.41 -10.16
CA VAL A 227 -13.37 -9.96 -10.39
C VAL A 227 -13.25 -9.17 -11.69
N ASP A 228 -14.35 -8.57 -12.15
CA ASP A 228 -14.39 -7.86 -13.43
C ASP A 228 -13.97 -6.38 -13.31
N GLY A 229 -13.65 -5.93 -12.09
CA GLY A 229 -13.20 -4.59 -11.77
C GLY A 229 -14.33 -3.57 -11.66
N LYS A 230 -15.59 -4.03 -11.51
CA LYS A 230 -16.76 -3.16 -11.43
C LYS A 230 -17.49 -3.35 -10.11
N HIS A 231 -17.37 -2.35 -9.24
CA HIS A 231 -18.10 -2.26 -7.98
C HIS A 231 -19.57 -1.83 -8.19
N LEU A 232 -20.35 -2.61 -8.95
CA LEU A 232 -21.74 -2.27 -9.31
C LEU A 232 -22.71 -3.16 -8.53
N PRO A 233 -23.16 -2.72 -7.35
CA PRO A 233 -23.92 -3.56 -6.43
C PRO A 233 -25.38 -3.76 -6.81
N ASP A 234 -25.85 -3.06 -7.85
CA ASP A 234 -27.23 -3.15 -8.35
C ASP A 234 -27.38 -4.37 -9.26
N VAL A 235 -28.37 -5.19 -8.97
CA VAL A 235 -28.71 -6.40 -9.74
C VAL A 235 -28.98 -6.06 -11.21
N ALA A 236 -29.53 -4.87 -11.50
CA ALA A 236 -29.79 -4.43 -12.87
C ALA A 236 -28.51 -4.19 -13.69
N GLN A 237 -27.36 -4.02 -13.02
CA GLN A 237 -26.08 -3.73 -13.66
C GLN A 237 -25.25 -5.00 -13.93
N MET A 238 -25.72 -6.16 -13.45
CA MET A 238 -25.22 -7.48 -13.85
C MET A 238 -23.73 -7.72 -13.58
N SER A 239 -23.21 -7.14 -12.50
CA SER A 239 -21.78 -7.23 -12.10
C SER A 239 -21.61 -7.91 -10.75
N CYS A 240 -22.40 -8.96 -10.48
CA CYS A 240 -22.24 -9.73 -9.25
C CYS A 240 -22.35 -11.23 -9.52
N PHE A 241 -21.46 -11.99 -8.90
CA PHE A 241 -21.60 -13.43 -8.70
C PHE A 241 -22.75 -13.73 -7.73
N LEU A 242 -23.51 -14.79 -7.99
CA LEU A 242 -24.61 -15.27 -7.15
C LEU A 242 -24.59 -16.80 -7.15
N SER A 243 -24.67 -17.44 -5.98
CA SER A 243 -24.89 -18.89 -5.87
C SER A 243 -26.36 -19.26 -6.09
N GLU A 244 -26.65 -20.51 -6.47
CA GLU A 244 -28.02 -21.03 -6.55
C GLU A 244 -28.75 -21.01 -5.19
N ASP A 245 -30.08 -20.90 -5.24
CA ASP A 245 -30.89 -21.04 -4.03
C ASP A 245 -30.88 -22.51 -3.55
N GLY A 246 -30.78 -22.69 -2.24
CA GLY A 246 -30.60 -24.01 -1.62
C GLY A 246 -29.18 -24.59 -1.69
N ASP A 247 -28.18 -23.83 -2.17
CA ASP A 247 -26.78 -24.26 -2.12
C ASP A 247 -26.32 -24.50 -0.66
N MET A 248 -25.74 -25.67 -0.43
CA MET A 248 -25.35 -26.13 0.89
C MET A 248 -23.87 -25.81 1.11
N ALA A 249 -23.60 -24.80 1.94
CA ALA A 249 -22.27 -24.22 2.16
C ALA A 249 -21.66 -23.61 0.89
N PRO A 250 -22.28 -22.54 0.34
CA PRO A 250 -21.84 -21.95 -0.90
C PRO A 250 -20.43 -21.35 -0.75
N TYR A 251 -19.62 -21.52 -1.80
CA TYR A 251 -18.27 -20.99 -1.88
C TYR A 251 -17.99 -20.32 -3.21
N TRP A 252 -16.99 -19.45 -3.20
CA TRP A 252 -16.39 -18.84 -4.37
C TRP A 252 -14.86 -18.89 -4.27
N VAL A 253 -14.19 -19.15 -5.38
CA VAL A 253 -12.72 -19.25 -5.43
C VAL A 253 -12.16 -18.56 -6.67
N VAL A 254 -11.03 -17.89 -6.50
CA VAL A 254 -10.22 -17.35 -7.60
C VAL A 254 -8.86 -18.03 -7.65
N ASP A 255 -8.42 -18.40 -8.86
CA ASP A 255 -7.07 -18.86 -9.16
C ASP A 255 -6.20 -17.65 -9.58
N LEU A 256 -5.27 -17.24 -8.72
CA LEU A 256 -4.40 -16.10 -8.96
C LEU A 256 -3.26 -16.40 -9.97
N GLU A 257 -3.25 -17.60 -10.57
CA GLU A 257 -2.27 -18.16 -11.52
C GLU A 257 -0.87 -18.41 -10.95
N GLN A 258 -0.46 -17.60 -9.98
CA GLN A 258 0.79 -17.75 -9.23
C GLN A 258 0.56 -17.51 -7.73
N THR A 259 1.55 -17.86 -6.93
CA THR A 259 1.50 -17.67 -5.48
C THR A 259 1.83 -16.21 -5.14
N TYR A 260 1.00 -15.58 -4.32
CA TYR A 260 1.22 -14.26 -3.74
C TYR A 260 1.23 -14.33 -2.22
N VAL A 261 1.84 -13.32 -1.58
CA VAL A 261 1.64 -13.03 -0.16
C VAL A 261 0.48 -12.04 -0.06
N ILE A 262 -0.67 -12.54 0.37
CA ILE A 262 -1.94 -11.83 0.42
C ILE A 262 -2.05 -11.12 1.77
N HIS A 263 -2.35 -9.82 1.74
CA HIS A 263 -2.45 -8.98 2.93
C HIS A 263 -3.90 -8.66 3.29
N ALA A 264 -4.72 -8.38 2.29
CA ALA A 264 -6.09 -7.97 2.50
C ALA A 264 -6.98 -8.37 1.33
N LEU A 265 -8.28 -8.27 1.54
CA LEU A 265 -9.29 -8.38 0.50
C LEU A 265 -10.25 -7.19 0.60
N ASP A 266 -10.66 -6.65 -0.54
CA ASP A 266 -11.76 -5.68 -0.59
C ASP A 266 -12.96 -6.39 -1.21
N ILE A 267 -14.06 -6.54 -0.45
CA ILE A 267 -15.25 -7.27 -0.89
C ILE A 267 -16.42 -6.31 -1.02
N THR A 268 -16.95 -6.18 -2.23
CA THR A 268 -18.18 -5.42 -2.50
C THR A 268 -19.38 -6.34 -2.36
N ASN A 269 -20.19 -6.09 -1.33
CA ASN A 269 -21.43 -6.82 -1.10
C ASN A 269 -22.53 -6.33 -2.06
N ARG A 270 -23.48 -7.21 -2.40
CA ARG A 270 -24.72 -6.83 -3.09
C ARG A 270 -25.41 -5.64 -2.43
N GLY A 271 -25.93 -4.75 -3.26
CA GLY A 271 -26.83 -3.66 -2.88
C GLY A 271 -28.27 -4.12 -2.70
N MET A 272 -29.03 -3.37 -1.90
CA MET A 272 -30.49 -3.48 -1.96
C MET A 272 -30.93 -2.83 -3.27
N CYS A 273 -31.24 -3.65 -4.27
CA CYS A 273 -31.97 -3.15 -5.42
C CYS A 273 -33.37 -2.71 -4.95
N CYS A 274 -33.73 -1.49 -5.34
CA CYS A 274 -34.94 -0.73 -5.01
C CYS A 274 -34.88 -0.01 -3.65
N GLY A 275 -34.85 1.32 -3.71
CA GLY A 275 -35.30 2.18 -2.61
C GLY A 275 -36.75 1.86 -2.25
N LYS A 276 -37.17 2.24 -1.05
CA LYS A 276 -38.58 2.20 -0.65
C LYS A 276 -39.47 2.93 -1.65
#